data_AF-A0A1W9MNM5-F1
#
_entry.id   AF-A0A1W9MNM5-F1
#
_cell.length_a   1.000
_cell.length_b   1.000
_cell.length_c   1.000
_cell.angle_alpha   90.00
_cell.angle_beta   90.00
_cell.angle_gamma   90.00
#
_symmetry.space_group_name_H-M   'P 1'
#
loop_
_entity.id
_entity.type
_entity.pdbx_description
1 polymer ?
#
loop_
_entity_poly.entity_id
_entity_poly.type
_entity_poly.pdbx_seq_one_letter_code
_entity_poly.pdbx_strand_id
1 'polypeptide(L)'
;VHPKHAKKIDLCLQSGWMSEEIYFTFECKRLNNNPVLAKEYVKEGMMRFISCEYANNCKVGGMIVYLIDGSVSDNVCLINEKINTHGRLNANDELKSEEPIDDFKDIYSSKHTRDKCPSPLKIYHIFCGFQHFYKT
;
A
#
# COMPACT_ATOMS: atom_id res chain seq x y z
N VAL A 1 17.08 17.34 -8.71
CA VAL A 1 16.76 16.08 -9.44
C VAL A 1 15.74 16.43 -10.52
N HIS A 2 15.92 15.99 -11.77
CA HIS A 2 14.92 16.24 -12.82
C HIS A 2 13.55 15.66 -12.38
N PRO A 3 12.41 16.33 -12.61
CA PRO A 3 11.11 15.91 -12.07
C PRO A 3 10.74 14.45 -12.37
N LYS A 4 11.16 13.92 -13.52
CA LYS A 4 10.99 12.50 -13.92
C LYS A 4 11.70 11.48 -13.02
N HIS A 5 12.70 11.91 -12.26
CA HIS A 5 13.52 11.03 -11.41
C HIS A 5 13.36 11.37 -9.92
N ALA A 6 12.54 12.37 -9.58
CA ALA A 6 12.19 12.65 -8.20
C ALA A 6 11.16 11.60 -7.76
N LYS A 7 11.52 10.78 -6.75
CA LYS A 7 10.58 9.90 -6.08
C LYS A 7 9.55 10.80 -5.39
N LYS A 8 8.31 10.80 -5.88
CA LYS A 8 7.22 11.64 -5.37
C LYS A 8 6.19 10.74 -4.71
N ILE A 9 5.93 10.98 -3.43
CA ILE A 9 4.80 10.37 -2.71
C ILE A 9 3.51 10.91 -3.33
N ASP A 10 2.53 10.05 -3.60
CA ASP A 10 1.29 10.45 -4.26
C ASP A 10 0.44 11.36 -3.36
N LEU A 11 0.26 11.00 -2.09
CA LEU A 11 -0.43 11.82 -1.09
C LEU A 11 0.35 11.83 0.23
N CYS A 12 0.53 13.01 0.81
CA CYS A 12 1.12 13.17 2.14
C CYS A 12 0.22 14.09 2.96
N LEU A 13 -0.26 13.59 4.10
CA LEU A 13 -0.99 14.36 5.09
C LEU A 13 -0.04 14.73 6.21
N GLN A 14 0.24 16.02 6.36
CA GLN A 14 1.12 16.54 7.40
C GLN A 14 0.32 17.48 8.29
N SER A 15 0.38 17.25 9.61
CA SER A 15 -0.20 18.20 10.56
C SER A 15 0.79 19.35 10.74
N GLY A 16 0.40 20.57 10.36
CA GLY A 16 1.25 21.76 10.53
C GLY A 16 1.42 22.22 11.99
N TRP A 17 0.68 21.62 12.93
CA TRP A 17 0.67 22.00 14.36
C TRP A 17 1.47 21.03 15.25
N MET A 18 1.71 19.82 14.78
CA MET A 18 2.61 18.85 15.41
C MET A 18 3.98 18.98 14.72
N SER A 19 5.06 18.54 15.35
CA SER A 19 6.40 18.61 14.74
C SER A 19 6.37 18.06 13.30
N GLU A 20 7.26 18.57 12.43
CA GLU A 20 7.39 18.15 11.02
C GLU A 20 7.55 16.62 10.82
N GLU A 21 7.72 15.88 11.91
CA GLU A 21 7.99 14.45 11.97
C GLU A 21 6.74 13.56 11.88
N ILE A 22 5.53 14.09 12.11
CA ILE A 22 4.29 13.29 12.06
C ILE A 22 3.53 13.57 10.77
N TYR A 23 3.60 12.59 9.86
CA TYR A 23 2.94 12.65 8.57
C TYR A 23 2.43 11.27 8.14
N PHE A 24 1.37 11.23 7.35
CA PHE A 24 0.83 9.99 6.78
C PHE A 24 0.99 10.01 5.26
N THR A 25 1.73 9.05 4.73
CA THR A 25 1.96 8.92 3.29
C THR A 25 1.13 7.81 2.68
N PHE A 26 0.55 8.09 1.52
CA PHE A 26 -0.11 7.13 0.67
C PHE A 26 0.60 7.04 -0.68
N GLU A 27 0.76 5.80 -1.15
CA GLU A 27 1.10 5.50 -2.55
C GLU A 27 -0.13 4.93 -3.24
N CYS A 28 -0.38 5.35 -4.47
CA CYS A 28 -1.51 4.93 -5.26
C CYS A 28 -1.06 3.95 -6.36
N LYS A 29 -1.77 2.84 -6.54
CA LYS A 29 -1.53 1.90 -7.64
C LYS A 29 -2.83 1.49 -8.30
N ARG A 30 -2.78 1.22 -9.59
CA ARG A 30 -3.87 0.61 -10.35
C ARG A 30 -3.66 -0.89 -10.46
N LEU A 31 -4.73 -1.68 -10.42
CA LEU A 31 -4.73 -3.12 -10.63
C LEU A 31 -5.86 -3.55 -11.57
N ASN A 32 -5.68 -4.69 -12.26
CA ASN A 32 -6.67 -5.23 -13.18
C ASN A 32 -6.54 -6.76 -13.36
N ASN A 33 -6.34 -7.50 -12.27
CA ASN A 33 -6.11 -8.96 -12.28
C ASN A 33 -4.88 -9.39 -13.13
N ASN A 34 -3.96 -8.46 -13.42
CA ASN A 34 -2.73 -8.72 -14.15
C ASN A 34 -1.57 -8.99 -13.18
N PRO A 35 -0.90 -10.17 -13.24
CA PRO A 35 0.23 -10.50 -12.38
C PRO A 35 1.42 -9.53 -12.47
N VAL A 36 1.58 -8.83 -13.60
CA VAL A 36 2.62 -7.79 -13.77
C VAL A 36 2.33 -6.60 -12.88
N LEU A 37 1.08 -6.12 -12.84
CA LEU A 37 0.70 -5.00 -11.97
C LEU A 37 0.75 -5.40 -10.50
N ALA A 38 0.38 -6.64 -10.15
CA ALA A 38 0.56 -7.15 -8.80
C ALA A 38 2.04 -7.20 -8.38
N LYS A 39 2.95 -7.57 -9.31
CA LYS A 39 4.39 -7.55 -9.07
C LYS A 39 4.90 -6.12 -8.85
N GLU A 40 4.45 -5.17 -9.66
CA GLU A 40 4.77 -3.75 -9.51
C GLU A 40 4.19 -3.15 -8.23
N TYR A 41 3.00 -3.59 -7.81
CA TYR A 41 2.39 -3.20 -6.54
C TYR A 41 3.30 -3.51 -5.35
N VAL A 42 3.86 -4.72 -5.32
CA VAL A 42 4.83 -5.12 -4.28
C VAL A 42 6.14 -4.35 -4.47
N LYS A 43 6.77 -4.45 -5.64
CA LYS A 43 8.14 -3.96 -5.89
C LYS A 43 8.25 -2.43 -5.88
N GLU A 44 7.29 -1.74 -6.47
CA GLU A 44 7.34 -0.28 -6.68
C GLU A 44 6.31 0.46 -5.82
N GLY A 45 5.54 -0.24 -4.99
CA GLY A 45 4.64 0.32 -3.99
C GLY A 45 5.08 -0.04 -2.58
N MET A 46 4.76 -1.27 -2.15
CA MET A 46 5.03 -1.74 -0.78
C MET A 46 6.50 -1.61 -0.39
N MET A 47 7.41 -2.02 -1.28
CA MET A 47 8.84 -2.01 -0.97
C MET A 47 9.39 -0.61 -0.68
N ARG A 48 8.80 0.48 -1.19
CA ARG A 48 9.23 1.85 -0.87
C ARG A 48 9.01 2.17 0.61
N PHE A 49 7.94 1.66 1.22
CA PHE A 49 7.73 1.81 2.66
C PHE A 49 8.68 0.90 3.45
N ILE A 50 8.88 -0.33 2.97
CA ILE A 50 9.67 -1.38 3.64
C ILE A 50 11.19 -1.10 3.57
N SER A 51 11.64 -0.38 2.53
CA SER A 51 13.03 0.10 2.37
C SER A 51 13.30 1.44 3.04
N CYS A 52 12.32 2.01 3.77
CA CYS A 52 12.38 3.32 4.40
C CYS A 52 12.49 4.50 3.42
N GLU A 53 12.11 4.32 2.14
CA GLU A 53 11.99 5.43 1.19
C GLU A 53 10.78 6.31 1.51
N TYR A 54 9.68 5.69 1.94
CA TYR A 54 8.47 6.35 2.43
C TYR A 54 8.24 6.02 3.92
N ALA A 55 7.51 6.90 4.61
CA ALA A 55 7.19 6.78 6.04
C ALA A 55 8.43 6.50 6.91
N ASN A 56 9.53 7.24 6.69
CA ASN A 56 10.81 7.02 7.38
C ASN A 56 10.72 7.28 8.90
N ASN A 57 9.79 8.11 9.34
CA ASN A 57 9.58 8.47 10.75
C ASN A 57 8.30 7.87 11.35
N CYS A 58 7.51 7.14 10.55
CA CYS A 58 6.19 6.65 10.93
C CYS A 58 6.09 5.12 10.87
N LYS A 59 5.38 4.52 11.82
CA LYS A 59 5.10 3.06 11.84
C LYS A 59 3.88 2.66 11.01
N VAL A 60 3.29 3.61 10.29
CA VAL A 60 2.09 3.41 9.49
C VAL A 60 2.28 4.03 8.11
N GLY A 61 1.85 3.31 7.07
CA GLY A 61 1.76 3.81 5.70
C GLY A 61 0.42 3.40 5.07
N GLY A 62 0.07 4.02 3.95
CA GLY A 62 -1.14 3.72 3.21
C GLY A 62 -0.86 3.37 1.75
N MET A 63 -1.63 2.44 1.22
CA MET A 63 -1.72 2.13 -0.20
C MET A 63 -3.18 2.29 -0.63
N ILE A 64 -3.44 3.14 -1.62
CA ILE A 64 -4.76 3.27 -2.23
C ILE A 64 -4.73 2.54 -3.56
N VAL A 65 -5.65 1.60 -3.75
CA VAL A 65 -5.69 0.74 -4.92
C VAL A 65 -6.88 1.10 -5.77
N TYR A 66 -6.64 1.51 -7.00
CA TYR A 66 -7.71 1.70 -7.98
C TYR A 66 -7.90 0.41 -8.78
N LEU A 67 -9.01 -0.29 -8.54
CA LEU A 67 -9.29 -1.55 -9.21
C LEU A 67 -10.04 -1.30 -10.51
N ILE A 68 -9.34 -1.51 -11.63
CA ILE A 68 -9.89 -1.31 -12.97
C ILE A 68 -10.78 -2.49 -13.36
N ASP A 69 -10.36 -3.72 -13.02
CA ASP A 69 -11.04 -4.96 -13.37
C ASP A 69 -10.67 -6.10 -12.39
N GLY A 70 -11.49 -7.16 -12.40
CA GLY A 70 -11.40 -8.31 -11.49
C GLY A 70 -12.01 -8.04 -10.12
N SER A 71 -12.09 -9.09 -9.31
CA SER A 71 -12.52 -8.95 -7.92
C SER A 71 -11.35 -8.49 -7.03
N VAL A 72 -11.68 -7.87 -5.90
CA VAL A 72 -10.67 -7.52 -4.88
C VAL A 72 -9.96 -8.78 -4.40
N SER A 73 -10.69 -9.86 -4.13
CA SER A 73 -10.12 -11.12 -3.67
C SER A 73 -9.10 -11.70 -4.65
N ASP A 74 -9.37 -11.70 -5.95
CA ASP A 74 -8.43 -12.24 -6.95
C ASP A 74 -7.13 -11.41 -6.98
N ASN A 75 -7.26 -10.09 -6.90
CA ASN A 75 -6.10 -9.20 -6.90
C ASN A 75 -5.30 -9.32 -5.59
N VAL A 76 -5.95 -9.51 -4.44
CA VAL A 76 -5.27 -9.81 -3.17
C VAL A 76 -4.53 -11.14 -3.24
N CYS A 77 -5.13 -12.19 -3.81
CA CYS A 77 -4.46 -13.46 -4.05
C CYS A 77 -3.21 -13.30 -4.92
N LEU A 78 -3.31 -12.55 -6.02
CA LEU A 78 -2.16 -12.25 -6.88
C LEU A 78 -1.07 -11.46 -6.14
N ILE A 79 -1.43 -10.47 -5.33
CA ILE A 79 -0.45 -9.72 -4.52
C ILE A 79 0.25 -10.65 -3.55
N ASN A 80 -0.48 -11.49 -2.81
CA ASN A 80 0.09 -12.44 -1.85
C ASN A 80 1.01 -13.46 -2.55
N GLU A 81 0.66 -13.92 -3.75
CA GLU A 81 1.56 -14.73 -4.58
C GLU A 81 2.88 -13.98 -4.90
N LYS A 82 2.81 -12.68 -5.23
CA LYS A 82 4.00 -11.86 -5.50
C LYS A 82 4.80 -11.53 -4.25
N ILE A 83 4.15 -11.38 -3.09
CA ILE A 83 4.81 -11.26 -1.79
C ILE A 83 5.65 -12.51 -1.52
N ASN A 84 5.03 -13.70 -1.62
CA ASN A 84 5.70 -14.98 -1.35
C ASN A 84 6.85 -15.31 -2.32
N THR A 85 6.91 -14.65 -3.47
CA THR A 85 7.96 -14.85 -4.48
C THR A 85 8.97 -13.70 -4.55
N HIS A 86 8.88 -12.66 -3.70
CA HIS A 86 9.73 -11.46 -3.73
C HIS A 86 11.14 -11.67 -3.13
N GLY A 87 11.40 -12.78 -2.43
CA GLY A 87 12.70 -13.14 -1.85
C GLY A 87 13.07 -12.42 -0.55
N ARG A 88 12.55 -11.22 -0.29
CA ARG A 88 12.65 -10.52 1.03
C ARG A 88 11.39 -10.68 1.89
N LEU A 89 10.26 -10.97 1.27
CA LEU A 89 8.95 -11.08 1.92
C LEU A 89 8.51 -12.54 1.98
N ASN A 90 7.56 -12.84 2.85
CA ASN A 90 7.01 -14.17 3.06
C ASN A 90 5.54 -14.10 3.51
N ALA A 91 4.96 -15.25 3.86
CA ALA A 91 3.56 -15.36 4.27
C ALA A 91 3.16 -14.43 5.45
N ASN A 92 4.10 -14.01 6.29
CA ASN A 92 3.80 -13.05 7.38
C ASN A 92 3.56 -11.62 6.89
N ASP A 93 4.06 -11.29 5.69
CA ASP A 93 3.96 -9.97 5.05
C ASP A 93 2.71 -9.85 4.16
N GLU A 94 1.92 -10.93 4.02
CA GLU A 94 0.70 -10.97 3.23
C GLU A 94 -0.35 -9.96 3.70
N LEU A 95 -1.21 -9.56 2.76
CA LEU A 95 -2.40 -8.77 3.03
C LEU A 95 -3.40 -9.62 3.83
N LYS A 96 -3.85 -9.06 4.95
CA LYS A 96 -4.88 -9.61 5.83
C LYS A 96 -6.07 -8.68 5.84
N SER A 97 -7.28 -9.24 5.78
CA SER A 97 -8.50 -8.43 5.88
C SER A 97 -8.50 -7.65 7.19
N GLU A 98 -8.93 -6.40 7.13
CA GLU A 98 -9.26 -5.59 8.30
C GLU A 98 -10.77 -5.43 8.39
N GLU A 99 -11.24 -4.89 9.52
CA GLU A 99 -12.66 -4.54 9.68
C GLU A 99 -13.03 -3.39 8.71
N PRO A 100 -14.22 -3.43 8.10
CA PRO A 100 -14.74 -2.33 7.30
C PRO A 100 -14.80 -1.01 8.09
N ILE A 101 -14.61 0.10 7.39
CA ILE A 101 -14.83 1.45 7.92
C ILE A 101 -15.95 2.09 7.09
N ASP A 102 -17.11 2.29 7.72
CA ASP A 102 -18.33 2.75 7.05
C ASP A 102 -18.65 1.91 5.79
N ASP A 103 -18.76 2.57 4.64
CA ASP A 103 -19.04 1.92 3.35
C ASP A 103 -17.79 1.27 2.70
N PHE A 104 -16.59 1.48 3.26
CA PHE A 104 -15.34 0.90 2.74
C PHE A 104 -15.12 -0.49 3.33
N LYS A 105 -15.42 -1.52 2.53
CA LYS A 105 -15.35 -2.93 2.95
C LYS A 105 -14.04 -3.60 2.58
N ASP A 106 -13.43 -3.16 1.48
CA ASP A 106 -12.25 -3.80 0.91
C ASP A 106 -10.96 -3.20 1.49
N ILE A 107 -10.80 -3.35 2.82
CA ILE A 107 -9.66 -2.86 3.59
C ILE A 107 -8.81 -4.04 4.05
N TYR A 108 -7.51 -3.94 3.78
CA TYR A 108 -6.52 -4.92 4.20
C TYR A 108 -5.38 -4.23 4.93
N SER A 109 -4.59 -5.00 5.66
CA SER A 109 -3.29 -4.56 6.15
C SER A 109 -2.21 -5.61 5.94
N SER A 110 -0.97 -5.15 5.91
CA SER A 110 0.22 -5.99 5.99
C SER A 110 1.18 -5.43 7.03
N LYS A 111 2.00 -6.31 7.63
CA LYS A 111 2.98 -5.93 8.67
C LYS A 111 4.36 -6.34 8.24
N HIS A 112 5.32 -5.42 8.33
CA HIS A 112 6.66 -5.59 7.78
C HIS A 112 7.72 -5.22 8.81
N THR A 113 8.83 -5.96 8.81
CA THR A 113 10.04 -5.58 9.54
C THR A 113 10.88 -4.61 8.72
N ARG A 114 11.47 -3.62 9.40
CA ARG A 114 12.36 -2.63 8.79
C ARG A 114 13.66 -2.52 9.57
N ASP A 115 14.76 -2.38 8.84
CA ASP A 115 16.10 -2.37 9.44
C ASP A 115 16.56 -0.97 9.85
N LYS A 116 16.09 0.09 9.16
CA LYS A 116 16.67 1.45 9.25
C LYS A 116 15.71 2.52 9.77
N CYS A 117 14.45 2.18 9.98
CA CYS A 117 13.40 3.11 10.37
C CYS A 117 12.41 2.39 11.32
N PRO A 118 11.49 3.11 11.99
CA PRO A 118 10.66 2.54 13.05
C PRO A 118 9.99 1.21 12.65
N SER A 119 10.06 0.21 13.52
CA SER A 119 9.53 -1.14 13.24
C SER A 119 8.61 -1.58 14.40
N PRO A 120 7.59 -2.44 14.16
CA PRO A 120 7.11 -2.89 12.86
C PRO A 120 6.38 -1.79 12.08
N LEU A 121 6.37 -1.88 10.75
CA LEU A 121 5.55 -1.06 9.87
C LEU A 121 4.23 -1.77 9.60
N LYS A 122 3.08 -1.08 9.79
CA LYS A 122 1.78 -1.51 9.26
C LYS A 122 1.45 -0.70 8.01
N ILE A 123 1.15 -1.36 6.89
CA ILE A 123 0.63 -0.71 5.69
C ILE A 123 -0.86 -1.04 5.60
N TYR A 124 -1.72 -0.03 5.50
CA TYR A 124 -3.14 -0.22 5.17
C TYR A 124 -3.32 -0.17 3.66
N HIS A 125 -4.10 -1.09 3.11
CA HIS A 125 -4.39 -1.21 1.68
C HIS A 125 -5.89 -1.03 1.49
N ILE A 126 -6.29 0.09 0.90
CA ILE A 126 -7.70 0.43 0.65
C ILE A 126 -7.98 0.18 -0.82
N PHE A 127 -8.84 -0.79 -1.13
CA PHE A 127 -9.21 -1.09 -2.51
C PHE A 127 -10.47 -0.32 -2.91
N CYS A 128 -10.30 0.57 -3.87
CA CYS A 128 -11.36 1.36 -4.48
C CYS A 128 -11.76 0.71 -5.82
N GLY A 129 -12.73 -0.21 -5.79
CA GLY A 129 -13.35 -0.76 -6.99
C GLY A 129 -14.51 0.10 -7.51
N PHE A 130 -14.79 0.02 -8.82
CA PHE A 130 -15.90 0.75 -9.47
C PHE A 130 -17.28 0.49 -8.87
N GLN A 131 -17.47 -0.65 -8.20
CA GLN A 131 -18.67 -0.97 -7.42
C GLN A 131 -19.00 0.12 -6.36
N HIS A 132 -17.99 0.89 -5.91
CA HIS A 132 -18.15 1.96 -4.92
C HIS A 132 -18.56 3.31 -5.53
N PHE A 133 -18.44 3.49 -6.85
CA PHE A 133 -18.70 4.77 -7.54
C PHE A 133 -20.03 4.79 -8.30
N TYR A 134 -20.66 3.63 -8.50
CA TYR A 134 -22.00 3.51 -9.08
C TYR A 134 -22.99 3.03 -8.01
N LYS A 135 -23.32 3.91 -7.04
CA LYS A 135 -24.61 3.79 -6.35
C LYS A 135 -25.69 4.25 -7.33
N THR A 136 -26.33 3.31 -8.02
CA THR A 136 -27.66 3.50 -8.65
C THR A 136 -28.74 3.36 -7.59
#